data_AF-A0AAE3VCL1-F1
#
_entry.id   AF-A0AAE3VCL1-F1
#
_cell.length_a   1.000
_cell.length_b   1.000
_cell.length_c   1.000
_cell.angle_alpha   90.00
_cell.angle_beta   90.00
_cell.angle_gamma   90.00
#
_symmetry.space_group_name_H-M   'P 1'
#
loop_
_entity.id
_entity.type
_entity.pdbx_description
1 polymer ?
#
loop_
_entity_poly.entity_id
_entity_poly.type
_entity_poly.pdbx_seq_one_letter_code
_entity_poly.pdbx_strand_id
1 'polypeptide(L)'
;MDLPDLPPLRGKLSGFLDAVEVEMEKVDKRASALWQNVIASYDDLEQINNEVNELFAIYEGCPADLEDFQAMRQALRVFMNAYRDLENDQLTPDEYVAHAAKISADVQEQLADAELPWDPVETMAKFCQQQLAERERKAAAWLAELEGRTAKLAELSAAEVSTLHARVAAAPAVLSASGQERQRAMLAEIEGHLSKLAIEWLVERFRLLSPEQQQVFLATVGRGMG
;
A
#
# COMPACT_ATOMS: atom_id res chain seq x y z
N MET A 1 27.16 -32.67 -60.31
CA MET A 1 26.00 -31.76 -60.13
C MET A 1 26.41 -30.79 -59.04
N ASP A 2 26.91 -29.61 -59.44
CA ASP A 2 27.06 -28.50 -58.51
C ASP A 2 25.66 -27.90 -58.33
N LEU A 3 25.15 -27.94 -57.11
CA LEU A 3 23.91 -27.28 -56.71
C LEU A 3 24.24 -25.79 -56.49
N PRO A 4 23.88 -24.89 -57.43
CA PRO A 4 24.34 -23.49 -57.40
C PRO A 4 23.75 -22.67 -56.25
N ASP A 5 22.74 -23.20 -55.55
CA ASP A 5 22.06 -22.53 -54.43
C ASP A 5 22.66 -22.86 -53.05
N LEU A 6 23.56 -23.84 -52.95
CA LEU A 6 24.16 -24.28 -51.68
C LEU A 6 25.03 -23.20 -50.99
N PRO A 7 25.88 -22.44 -51.70
CA PRO A 7 26.70 -21.39 -51.08
C PRO A 7 25.88 -20.21 -50.51
N PRO A 8 24.88 -19.65 -51.23
CA PRO A 8 23.98 -18.63 -50.68
C PRO A 8 23.16 -19.11 -49.48
N LEU A 9 22.67 -20.35 -49.49
CA LEU A 9 21.96 -20.97 -48.38
C LEU A 9 22.87 -21.12 -47.15
N ARG A 10 24.13 -21.51 -47.34
CA ARG A 10 25.14 -21.58 -46.27
C ARG A 10 25.44 -20.21 -45.66
N GLY A 11 25.53 -19.16 -46.48
CA GLY A 11 25.71 -17.79 -46.01
C GLY A 11 24.52 -17.29 -45.19
N LYS A 12 23.29 -17.57 -45.63
CA LYS A 12 22.07 -17.25 -44.87
C LYS A 12 21.99 -18.00 -43.54
N LEU A 13 22.33 -19.29 -43.55
CA LEU A 13 22.35 -20.11 -42.34
C LEU A 13 23.41 -19.62 -41.35
N SER A 14 24.60 -19.27 -41.82
CA SER A 14 25.65 -18.69 -40.98
C SER A 14 25.20 -17.38 -40.33
N GLY A 15 24.66 -16.44 -41.12
CA GLY A 15 24.18 -15.17 -40.57
C GLY A 15 22.99 -15.34 -39.61
N PHE A 16 22.16 -16.37 -39.82
CA PHE A 16 21.10 -16.72 -38.88
C PHE A 16 21.67 -17.30 -37.57
N LEU A 17 22.66 -18.19 -37.64
CA LEU A 17 23.32 -18.74 -36.46
C LEU A 17 24.02 -17.65 -35.64
N ASP A 18 24.74 -16.74 -36.29
CA ASP A 18 25.40 -15.61 -35.63
C ASP A 18 24.36 -14.72 -34.92
N ALA A 19 23.21 -14.48 -35.57
CA ALA A 19 22.12 -13.71 -34.96
C ALA A 19 21.51 -14.43 -33.74
N VAL A 20 21.34 -15.75 -33.81
CA VAL A 20 20.86 -16.56 -32.68
C VAL A 20 21.85 -16.52 -31.52
N GLU A 21 23.15 -16.64 -31.78
CA GLU A 21 24.19 -16.59 -30.75
C GLU A 21 24.20 -15.23 -30.04
N VAL A 22 24.08 -14.13 -30.78
CA VAL A 22 23.95 -12.78 -30.21
C VAL A 22 22.70 -12.64 -29.34
N GLU A 23 21.57 -13.20 -29.74
CA GLU A 23 20.36 -13.16 -28.91
C GLU A 23 20.49 -14.04 -27.66
N MET A 24 21.13 -15.22 -27.75
CA MET A 24 21.42 -16.06 -26.59
C MET A 24 22.28 -15.31 -25.57
N GLU A 25 23.36 -14.64 -26.00
CA GLU A 25 24.19 -13.83 -25.09
C GLU A 25 23.41 -12.72 -24.39
N LYS A 26 22.42 -12.11 -25.07
CA LYS A 26 21.56 -11.09 -24.47
C LYS A 26 20.66 -11.69 -23.40
N VAL A 27 20.07 -12.85 -23.67
CA VAL A 27 19.20 -13.57 -22.72
C VAL A 27 20.01 -13.98 -21.49
N ASP A 28 21.21 -14.53 -21.66
CA ASP A 28 22.07 -14.91 -20.53
C ASP A 28 22.47 -13.71 -19.67
N LYS A 29 22.75 -12.55 -20.29
CA LYS A 29 23.02 -11.29 -19.56
C LYS A 29 21.81 -10.84 -18.75
N ARG A 30 20.60 -10.93 -19.31
CA ARG A 30 19.34 -10.60 -18.61
C ARG A 30 19.12 -11.52 -17.41
N ALA A 31 19.27 -12.84 -17.61
CA ALA A 31 19.18 -13.83 -16.54
C ALA A 31 20.20 -13.58 -15.43
N SER A 32 21.45 -13.28 -15.80
CA SER A 32 22.51 -12.96 -14.84
C SER A 32 22.24 -11.66 -14.07
N ALA A 33 21.61 -10.67 -14.72
CA ALA A 33 21.24 -9.41 -14.08
C ALA A 33 20.15 -9.57 -13.02
N LEU A 34 19.25 -10.56 -13.16
CA LEU A 34 18.27 -10.88 -12.11
C LEU A 34 18.94 -11.31 -10.81
N TRP A 35 20.09 -11.98 -10.87
CA TRP A 35 20.83 -12.38 -9.68
C TRP A 35 21.55 -11.23 -8.97
N GLN A 36 21.63 -10.06 -9.60
CA GLN A 36 22.32 -8.88 -9.07
C GLN A 36 21.36 -7.73 -8.75
N ASN A 37 20.07 -7.91 -8.99
CA ASN A 37 19.09 -6.85 -8.75
C ASN A 37 18.72 -6.77 -7.27
N VAL A 38 18.04 -5.69 -6.91
CA VAL A 38 17.58 -5.46 -5.54
C VAL A 38 16.11 -5.08 -5.59
N ILE A 39 15.29 -5.78 -4.81
CA ILE A 39 13.91 -5.39 -4.58
C ILE A 39 13.92 -4.30 -3.50
N ALA A 40 13.61 -3.06 -3.89
CA ALA A 40 13.49 -1.96 -2.95
C ALA A 40 12.05 -1.50 -2.77
N SER A 41 11.18 -1.68 -3.76
CA SER A 41 9.80 -1.19 -3.79
C SER A 41 8.84 -2.18 -4.46
N TYR A 42 7.54 -1.88 -4.42
CA TYR A 42 6.53 -2.64 -5.16
C TYR A 42 6.69 -2.53 -6.68
N ASP A 43 7.09 -1.36 -7.18
CA ASP A 43 7.33 -1.17 -8.61
C ASP A 43 8.50 -2.07 -9.08
N ASP A 44 9.54 -2.21 -8.27
CA ASP A 44 10.63 -3.15 -8.54
C ASP A 44 10.12 -4.60 -8.58
N LEU A 45 9.24 -4.99 -7.63
CA LEU A 45 8.63 -6.33 -7.62
C LEU A 45 7.89 -6.62 -8.93
N GLU A 46 7.05 -5.69 -9.40
CA GLU A 46 6.30 -5.88 -10.65
C GLU A 46 7.24 -5.97 -11.85
N GLN A 47 8.22 -5.07 -11.94
CA GLN A 47 9.19 -5.06 -13.04
C GLN A 47 9.99 -6.38 -13.08
N ILE A 48 10.50 -6.82 -11.94
CA ILE A 48 11.29 -8.04 -11.82
C ILE A 48 10.42 -9.27 -12.11
N ASN A 49 9.18 -9.32 -11.62
CA ASN A 49 8.26 -10.40 -11.93
C ASN A 49 7.96 -10.50 -13.43
N ASN A 50 7.77 -9.38 -14.12
CA ASN A 50 7.59 -9.40 -15.57
C ASN A 50 8.82 -9.95 -16.29
N GLU A 51 10.02 -9.48 -15.92
CA GLU A 51 11.28 -9.95 -16.49
C GLU A 51 11.50 -11.46 -16.26
N VAL A 52 11.25 -11.95 -15.04
CA VAL A 52 11.35 -13.38 -14.71
C VAL A 52 10.36 -14.20 -15.53
N ASN A 53 9.13 -13.73 -15.72
CA ASN A 53 8.13 -14.45 -16.53
C ASN A 53 8.52 -14.48 -18.02
N GLU A 54 9.10 -13.41 -18.55
CA GLU A 54 9.62 -13.37 -19.92
C GLU A 54 10.78 -14.35 -20.11
N LEU A 55 11.76 -14.34 -19.21
CA LEU A 55 12.91 -15.25 -19.26
C LEU A 55 12.47 -16.70 -19.08
N PHE A 56 11.56 -16.96 -18.14
CA PHE A 56 10.99 -18.30 -17.96
C PHE A 56 10.41 -18.87 -19.27
N ALA A 57 9.68 -18.05 -20.03
CA ALA A 57 9.12 -18.46 -21.33
C ALA A 57 10.20 -18.72 -22.39
N ILE A 58 11.31 -17.97 -22.35
CA ILE A 58 12.45 -18.17 -23.27
C ILE A 58 13.17 -19.51 -22.96
N TYR A 59 13.29 -19.87 -21.68
CA TYR A 59 13.94 -21.11 -21.23
C TYR A 59 13.00 -22.32 -21.15
N GLU A 60 11.76 -22.27 -21.64
CA GLU A 60 10.79 -23.38 -21.57
C GLU A 60 11.32 -24.73 -22.12
N GLY A 61 12.35 -24.69 -22.98
CA GLY A 61 13.03 -25.87 -23.53
C GLY A 61 14.26 -26.37 -22.74
N CYS A 62 14.63 -25.72 -21.64
CA CYS A 62 15.85 -25.97 -20.86
C CYS A 62 15.52 -26.34 -19.40
N PRO A 63 15.24 -27.62 -19.09
CA PRO A 63 14.70 -28.03 -17.79
C PRO A 63 15.55 -27.67 -16.58
N ALA A 64 16.88 -27.64 -16.73
CA ALA A 64 17.81 -27.34 -15.65
C ALA A 64 17.73 -25.87 -15.21
N ASP A 65 17.55 -24.94 -16.16
CA ASP A 65 17.52 -23.50 -15.89
C ASP A 65 16.13 -23.03 -15.40
N LEU A 66 15.09 -23.87 -15.55
CA LEU A 66 13.72 -23.54 -15.16
C LEU A 66 13.47 -23.63 -13.66
N GLU A 67 14.26 -24.40 -12.91
CA GLU A 67 14.10 -24.57 -11.46
C GLU A 67 14.34 -23.25 -10.70
N ASP A 68 15.44 -22.57 -11.02
CA ASP A 68 15.79 -21.26 -10.44
C ASP A 68 14.72 -20.20 -10.74
N PHE A 69 14.25 -20.13 -11.98
CA PHE A 69 13.17 -19.21 -12.35
C PHE A 69 11.85 -19.57 -11.65
N GLN A 70 11.55 -20.84 -11.42
CA GLN A 70 10.36 -21.23 -10.64
C GLN A 70 10.47 -20.76 -9.19
N ALA A 71 11.63 -20.95 -8.56
CA ALA A 71 11.89 -20.48 -7.21
C ALA A 71 11.73 -18.95 -7.13
N MET A 72 12.30 -18.21 -8.08
CA MET A 72 12.16 -16.75 -8.16
C MET A 72 10.70 -16.32 -8.32
N ARG A 73 9.92 -16.95 -9.20
CA ARG A 73 8.48 -16.63 -9.39
C ARG A 73 7.67 -16.87 -8.13
N GLN A 74 7.95 -17.98 -7.43
CA GLN A 74 7.28 -18.28 -6.18
C GLN A 74 7.63 -17.23 -5.11
N ALA A 75 8.90 -16.88 -4.97
CA ALA A 75 9.35 -15.86 -4.02
C ALA A 75 8.74 -14.49 -4.30
N LEU A 76 8.74 -14.04 -5.55
CA LEU A 76 8.12 -12.77 -5.96
C LEU A 76 6.63 -12.75 -5.63
N ARG A 77 5.91 -13.85 -5.87
CA ARG A 77 4.49 -13.96 -5.49
C ARG A 77 4.29 -13.87 -3.98
N VAL A 78 5.17 -14.49 -3.18
CA VAL A 78 5.14 -14.40 -1.71
C VAL A 78 5.37 -12.94 -1.29
N PHE A 79 6.40 -12.28 -1.81
CA PHE A 79 6.69 -10.87 -1.53
C PHE A 79 5.56 -9.93 -1.93
N MET A 80 4.96 -10.09 -3.11
CA MET A 80 3.83 -9.27 -3.57
C MET A 80 2.61 -9.41 -2.66
N ASN A 81 2.30 -10.64 -2.23
CA ASN A 81 1.20 -10.87 -1.28
C ASN A 81 1.51 -10.24 0.08
N ALA A 82 2.72 -10.44 0.60
CA ALA A 82 3.17 -9.85 1.85
C ALA A 82 3.11 -8.32 1.82
N TYR A 83 3.53 -7.69 0.72
CA TYR A 83 3.45 -6.24 0.53
C TYR A 83 2.00 -5.75 0.62
N ARG A 84 1.08 -6.38 -0.11
CA ARG A 84 -0.35 -6.05 -0.06
C ARG A 84 -0.93 -6.24 1.34
N ASP A 85 -0.53 -7.30 2.04
CA ASP A 85 -1.04 -7.58 3.39
C ASP A 85 -0.52 -6.56 4.42
N LEU A 86 0.64 -5.94 4.17
CA LEU A 86 1.16 -4.82 4.96
C LEU A 86 0.38 -3.51 4.74
N GLU A 87 -0.35 -3.32 3.64
CA GLU A 87 -1.09 -2.07 3.34
C GLU A 87 -2.36 -1.86 4.18
N ASN A 88 -2.53 -2.58 5.29
CA ASN A 88 -3.75 -2.54 6.09
C ASN A 88 -3.87 -1.26 6.96
N ASP A 89 -4.50 -0.23 6.40
CA ASP A 89 -4.79 1.05 7.06
C ASP A 89 -5.79 0.97 8.24
N GLN A 90 -6.45 -0.18 8.46
CA GLN A 90 -7.42 -0.36 9.54
C GLN A 90 -6.77 -0.74 10.88
N LEU A 91 -5.47 -1.06 10.88
CA LEU A 91 -4.75 -1.43 12.09
C LEU A 91 -4.28 -0.20 12.86
N THR A 92 -4.34 -0.27 14.18
CA THR A 92 -3.62 0.65 15.07
C THR A 92 -2.10 0.48 14.94
N PRO A 93 -1.27 1.41 15.44
CA PRO A 93 0.19 1.26 15.39
C PRO A 93 0.69 -0.04 16.03
N ASP A 94 0.16 -0.43 17.19
CA ASP A 94 0.59 -1.64 17.90
C ASP A 94 0.17 -2.92 17.16
N GLU A 95 -1.07 -2.93 16.65
CA GLU A 95 -1.57 -4.04 15.82
C GLU A 95 -0.77 -4.18 14.52
N TYR A 96 -0.39 -3.06 13.91
CA TYR A 96 0.44 -3.05 12.71
C TYR A 96 1.82 -3.65 12.98
N VAL A 97 2.47 -3.30 14.09
CA VAL A 97 3.78 -3.88 14.46
C VAL A 97 3.69 -5.40 14.62
N ALA A 98 2.66 -5.89 15.33
CA ALA A 98 2.43 -7.32 15.50
C ALA A 98 2.14 -8.03 14.16
N HIS A 99 1.32 -7.40 13.31
CA HIS A 99 0.95 -7.91 11.98
C HIS A 99 2.16 -7.99 11.04
N ALA A 100 2.97 -6.92 10.99
CA ALA A 100 4.18 -6.86 10.18
C ALA A 100 5.23 -7.89 10.62
N ALA A 101 5.40 -8.07 11.94
CA ALA A 101 6.29 -9.08 12.49
C ALA A 101 5.85 -10.51 12.10
N LYS A 102 4.53 -10.78 12.17
CA LYS A 102 3.96 -12.06 11.75
C LYS A 102 4.19 -12.31 10.26
N ILE A 103 3.83 -11.37 9.39
CA ILE A 103 4.04 -11.51 7.93
C ILE A 103 5.51 -11.75 7.61
N SER A 104 6.41 -11.01 8.25
CA SER A 104 7.86 -11.17 8.01
C SER A 104 8.34 -12.57 8.41
N ALA A 105 7.87 -13.10 9.54
CA ALA A 105 8.17 -14.46 9.96
C ALA A 105 7.59 -15.50 8.99
N ASP A 106 6.33 -15.34 8.57
CA ASP A 106 5.64 -16.23 7.63
C ASP A 106 6.35 -16.26 6.26
N VAL A 107 6.89 -15.11 5.80
CA VAL A 107 7.68 -15.01 4.56
C VAL A 107 9.03 -15.69 4.71
N GLN A 108 9.72 -15.46 5.82
CA GLN A 108 11.01 -16.08 6.10
C GLN A 108 10.90 -17.62 6.15
N GLU A 109 9.86 -18.14 6.78
CA GLU A 109 9.59 -19.58 6.84
C GLU A 109 9.28 -20.16 5.45
N GLN A 110 8.43 -19.49 4.67
CA GLN A 110 8.07 -19.95 3.31
C GLN A 110 9.24 -19.98 2.32
N LEU A 111 10.24 -19.13 2.53
CA LEU A 111 11.38 -18.97 1.64
C LEU A 111 12.70 -19.50 2.23
N ALA A 112 12.66 -20.20 3.37
CA ALA A 112 13.85 -20.62 4.10
C ALA A 112 14.80 -21.52 3.29
N ASP A 113 14.24 -22.41 2.48
CA ASP A 113 14.99 -23.41 1.70
C ASP A 113 15.20 -23.00 0.24
N ALA A 114 14.73 -21.81 -0.17
CA ALA A 114 14.80 -21.37 -1.56
C ALA A 114 16.14 -20.68 -1.84
N GLU A 115 16.85 -21.12 -2.88
CA GLU A 115 18.01 -20.39 -3.41
C GLU A 115 17.52 -19.18 -4.21
N LEU A 116 17.62 -17.99 -3.61
CA LEU A 116 17.09 -16.76 -4.16
C LEU A 116 18.16 -15.66 -4.22
N PRO A 117 18.08 -14.75 -5.20
CA PRO A 117 18.93 -13.57 -5.24
C PRO A 117 18.58 -12.53 -4.17
N TRP A 118 17.41 -12.64 -3.55
CA TRP A 118 16.91 -11.70 -2.55
C TRP A 118 16.89 -12.33 -1.18
N ASP A 119 17.49 -11.63 -0.20
CA ASP A 119 17.34 -11.98 1.20
C ASP A 119 15.90 -11.65 1.68
N PRO A 120 15.13 -12.63 2.18
CA PRO A 120 13.76 -12.38 2.62
C PRO A 120 13.67 -11.41 3.80
N VAL A 121 14.64 -11.42 4.71
CA VAL A 121 14.64 -10.57 5.91
C VAL A 121 14.89 -9.12 5.53
N GLU A 122 15.90 -8.85 4.70
CA GLU A 122 16.22 -7.51 4.21
C GLU A 122 15.10 -6.95 3.32
N THR A 123 14.53 -7.79 2.45
CA THR A 123 13.43 -7.38 1.56
C THR A 123 12.19 -6.99 2.37
N MET A 124 11.80 -7.81 3.35
CA MET A 124 10.67 -7.51 4.23
C MET A 124 10.93 -6.27 5.09
N ALA A 125 12.15 -6.06 5.59
CA ALA A 125 12.50 -4.86 6.35
C ALA A 125 12.28 -3.57 5.53
N LYS A 126 12.65 -3.57 4.24
CA LYS A 126 12.41 -2.43 3.33
C LYS A 126 10.92 -2.17 3.14
N PHE A 127 10.12 -3.22 2.92
CA PHE A 127 8.68 -3.08 2.77
C PHE A 127 8.01 -2.53 4.03
N CYS A 128 8.36 -3.07 5.19
CA CYS A 128 7.87 -2.58 6.47
C CYS A 128 8.21 -1.10 6.68
N GLN A 129 9.44 -0.69 6.33
CA GLN A 129 9.88 0.71 6.44
C GLN A 129 9.08 1.63 5.50
N GLN A 130 8.87 1.23 4.24
CA GLN A 130 8.09 2.02 3.28
C GLN A 130 6.65 2.18 3.73
N GLN A 131 6.02 1.09 4.16
CA GLN A 131 4.64 1.10 4.61
C GLN A 131 4.46 1.90 5.90
N LEU A 132 5.44 1.84 6.82
CA LEU A 132 5.43 2.69 8.01
C LEU A 132 5.52 4.17 7.64
N ALA A 133 6.44 4.55 6.74
CA ALA A 133 6.57 5.93 6.27
C ALA A 133 5.30 6.43 5.58
N GLU A 134 4.64 5.59 4.78
CA GLU A 134 3.37 5.92 4.13
C GLU A 134 2.24 6.14 5.15
N ARG A 135 2.14 5.28 6.18
CA ARG A 135 1.17 5.43 7.26
C ARG A 135 1.38 6.72 8.04
N GLU A 136 2.63 7.05 8.37
CA GLU A 136 3.00 8.31 9.03
C GLU A 136 2.63 9.52 8.16
N ARG A 137 2.92 9.46 6.86
CA ARG A 137 2.54 10.50 5.90
C ARG A 137 1.04 10.72 5.84
N LYS A 138 0.24 9.63 5.77
CA LYS A 138 -1.24 9.69 5.78
C LYS A 138 -1.76 10.32 7.08
N ALA A 139 -1.26 9.88 8.23
CA ALA A 139 -1.64 10.42 9.53
C ALA A 139 -1.30 11.91 9.66
N ALA A 140 -0.09 12.31 9.24
CA ALA A 140 0.35 13.69 9.27
C ALA A 140 -0.48 14.58 8.35
N ALA A 141 -0.76 14.13 7.12
CA ALA A 141 -1.59 14.87 6.17
C ALA A 141 -3.02 15.06 6.67
N TRP A 142 -3.62 14.03 7.26
CA TRP A 142 -4.94 14.10 7.88
C TRP A 142 -4.98 15.11 9.04
N LEU A 143 -3.99 15.07 9.94
CA LEU A 143 -3.88 16.03 11.04
C LEU A 143 -3.72 17.47 10.53
N ALA A 144 -2.79 17.71 9.60
CA ALA A 144 -2.51 19.05 9.10
C ALA A 144 -3.73 19.70 8.44
N GLU A 145 -4.51 18.91 7.68
CA GLU A 145 -5.73 19.41 7.04
C GLU A 145 -6.79 19.82 8.08
N LEU A 146 -7.00 19.00 9.11
CA LEU A 146 -8.00 19.29 10.13
C LEU A 146 -7.59 20.41 11.08
N GLU A 147 -6.30 20.51 11.40
CA GLU A 147 -5.76 21.62 12.19
C GLU A 147 -5.90 22.95 11.45
N GLY A 148 -5.61 22.97 10.15
CA GLY A 148 -5.78 24.16 9.32
C GLY A 148 -7.24 24.65 9.27
N ARG A 149 -8.21 23.73 9.35
CA ARG A 149 -9.65 24.07 9.44
C ARG A 149 -10.05 24.49 10.86
N THR A 150 -9.53 23.81 11.88
CA THR A 150 -9.79 24.13 13.29
C THR A 150 -9.29 25.54 13.64
N ALA A 151 -8.14 25.95 13.09
CA ALA A 151 -7.62 27.32 13.26
C ALA A 151 -8.55 28.42 12.71
N LYS A 152 -9.51 28.09 11.85
CA LYS A 152 -10.44 29.02 11.21
C LYS A 152 -11.88 28.86 11.69
N LEU A 153 -12.10 28.26 12.85
CA LEU A 153 -13.44 27.99 13.38
C LEU A 153 -14.37 29.20 13.37
N ALA A 154 -13.85 30.40 13.68
CA ALA A 154 -14.65 31.64 13.71
C ALA A 154 -15.21 32.07 12.33
N GLU A 155 -14.65 31.56 11.23
CA GLU A 155 -15.08 31.85 9.86
C GLU A 155 -16.10 30.82 9.35
N LEU A 156 -16.29 29.71 10.08
CA LEU A 156 -17.13 28.59 9.67
C LEU A 156 -18.55 28.71 10.23
N SER A 157 -19.53 28.27 9.43
CA SER A 157 -20.91 28.11 9.88
C SER A 157 -21.07 26.93 10.85
N ALA A 158 -22.13 26.92 11.66
CA ALA A 158 -22.43 25.80 12.57
C ALA A 158 -22.50 24.43 11.86
N ALA A 159 -23.01 24.39 10.63
CA ALA A 159 -23.05 23.17 9.82
C ALA A 159 -21.65 22.70 9.39
N GLU A 160 -20.77 23.62 9.00
CA GLU A 160 -19.38 23.31 8.65
C GLU A 160 -18.58 22.85 9.87
N VAL A 161 -18.78 23.49 11.02
CA VAL A 161 -18.15 23.10 12.28
C VAL A 161 -18.65 21.73 12.75
N SER A 162 -19.94 21.43 12.61
CA SER A 162 -20.50 20.11 12.91
C SER A 162 -19.95 19.02 11.99
N THR A 163 -19.74 19.34 10.70
CA THR A 163 -19.11 18.43 9.74
C THR A 163 -17.64 18.17 10.10
N LEU A 164 -16.92 19.23 10.52
CA LEU A 164 -15.55 19.12 10.99
C LEU A 164 -15.46 18.25 12.26
N HIS A 165 -16.36 18.44 13.22
CA HIS A 165 -16.44 17.60 14.43
C HIS A 165 -16.59 16.11 14.08
N ALA A 166 -17.56 15.77 13.23
CA ALA A 166 -17.78 14.39 12.82
C ALA A 166 -16.54 13.77 12.15
N ARG A 167 -15.82 14.55 11.34
CA ARG A 167 -14.60 14.10 10.67
C ARG A 167 -13.44 13.90 11.64
N VAL A 168 -13.23 14.81 12.61
CA VAL A 168 -12.20 14.68 13.63
C VAL A 168 -12.52 13.51 14.58
N ALA A 169 -13.80 13.26 14.87
CA ALA A 169 -14.24 12.14 15.69
C ALA A 169 -14.00 10.79 14.99
N ALA A 170 -14.16 10.73 13.67
CA ALA A 170 -13.85 9.57 12.84
C ALA A 170 -12.36 9.49 12.48
N ALA A 171 -11.49 9.49 13.50
CA ALA A 171 -10.05 9.41 13.28
C ALA A 171 -9.61 8.07 12.67
N PRO A 172 -8.60 8.07 11.79
CA PRO A 172 -8.08 6.85 11.20
C PRO A 172 -7.30 6.03 12.24
N ALA A 173 -7.29 4.70 12.09
CA ALA A 173 -6.57 3.80 12.99
C ALA A 173 -5.05 4.03 12.97
N VAL A 174 -4.50 4.53 11.86
CA VAL A 174 -3.07 4.84 11.70
C VAL A 174 -2.54 5.93 12.64
N LEU A 175 -3.41 6.61 13.37
CA LEU A 175 -3.04 7.73 14.23
C LEU A 175 -2.20 7.25 15.44
N SER A 176 -1.00 7.80 15.59
CA SER A 176 -0.14 7.55 16.76
C SER A 176 -0.73 8.13 18.04
N ALA A 177 -0.21 7.72 19.20
CA ALA A 177 -0.64 8.27 20.49
C ALA A 177 -0.55 9.81 20.55
N SER A 178 0.54 10.40 20.04
CA SER A 178 0.68 11.85 19.92
C SER A 178 -0.35 12.47 18.97
N GLY A 179 -0.67 11.80 17.86
CA GLY A 179 -1.74 12.22 16.97
C GLY A 179 -3.12 12.18 17.65
N GLN A 180 -3.39 11.16 18.46
CA GLN A 180 -4.64 11.02 19.23
C GLN A 180 -4.78 12.12 20.30
N GLU A 181 -3.68 12.59 20.87
CA GLU A 181 -3.69 13.77 21.75
C GLU A 181 -4.07 15.04 20.99
N ARG A 182 -3.48 15.27 19.81
CA ARG A 182 -3.83 16.40 18.93
C ARG A 182 -5.29 16.34 18.50
N GLN A 183 -5.79 15.17 18.12
CA GLN A 183 -7.19 14.94 17.81
C GLN A 183 -8.10 15.32 18.98
N ARG A 184 -7.79 14.87 20.20
CA ARG A 184 -8.58 15.21 21.40
C ARG A 184 -8.58 16.71 21.69
N ALA A 185 -7.45 17.38 21.50
CA ALA A 185 -7.37 18.83 21.64
C ALA A 185 -8.26 19.56 20.60
N MET A 186 -8.21 19.13 19.33
CA MET A 186 -9.08 19.69 18.28
C MET A 186 -10.57 19.48 18.60
N LEU A 187 -10.97 18.29 19.05
CA LEU A 187 -12.37 18.03 19.46
C LEU A 187 -12.81 18.96 20.57
N ALA A 188 -11.99 19.14 21.61
CA ALA A 188 -12.30 20.05 22.70
C ALA A 188 -12.46 21.51 22.23
N GLU A 189 -11.61 21.96 21.30
CA GLU A 189 -11.71 23.30 20.72
C GLU A 189 -12.99 23.47 19.87
N ILE A 190 -13.30 22.49 19.02
CA ILE A 190 -14.50 22.47 18.17
C ILE A 190 -15.76 22.47 19.03
N GLU A 191 -15.84 21.61 20.05
CA GLU A 191 -16.96 21.54 20.99
C GLU A 191 -17.09 22.84 21.80
N GLY A 192 -15.95 23.43 22.20
CA GLY A 192 -15.90 24.74 22.82
C GLY A 192 -16.45 25.86 21.91
N HIS A 193 -16.24 25.77 20.61
CA HIS A 193 -16.82 26.72 19.65
C HIS A 193 -18.31 26.47 19.42
N LEU A 194 -18.72 25.22 19.20
CA LEU A 194 -20.12 24.84 19.01
C LEU A 194 -21.00 25.18 20.22
N SER A 195 -20.46 25.08 21.44
CA SER A 195 -21.17 25.49 22.65
C SER A 195 -21.44 27.00 22.73
N LYS A 196 -20.66 27.85 22.04
CA LYS A 196 -20.95 29.29 21.91
C LYS A 196 -22.06 29.54 20.89
N LEU A 197 -22.18 28.68 19.89
CA LEU A 197 -23.27 28.61 18.90
C LEU A 197 -24.39 27.69 19.39
N ALA A 198 -24.67 27.67 20.70
CA ALA A 198 -25.44 26.61 21.35
C ALA A 198 -26.79 26.31 20.67
N ILE A 199 -27.52 27.35 20.24
CA ILE A 199 -28.83 27.20 19.62
C ILE A 199 -28.69 26.65 18.20
N GLU A 200 -27.77 27.19 17.39
CA GLU A 200 -27.51 26.69 16.03
C GLU A 200 -27.01 25.24 16.08
N TRP A 201 -26.14 24.91 17.03
CA TRP A 201 -25.63 23.55 17.20
C TRP A 201 -26.72 22.56 17.65
N LEU A 202 -27.63 22.98 18.54
CA LEU A 202 -28.78 22.16 18.94
C LEU A 202 -29.67 21.83 17.73
N VAL A 203 -29.87 22.80 16.83
CA VAL A 203 -30.61 22.60 15.58
C VAL A 203 -29.90 21.61 14.67
N GLU A 204 -28.57 21.70 14.50
CA GLU A 204 -27.83 20.72 13.70
C GLU A 204 -27.85 19.31 14.33
N ARG A 205 -27.67 19.19 15.65
CA ARG A 205 -27.81 17.91 16.36
C ARG A 205 -29.20 17.31 16.20
N PHE A 206 -30.24 18.14 16.27
CA PHE A 206 -31.61 17.71 16.06
C PHE A 206 -31.83 17.17 14.64
N ARG A 207 -31.26 17.81 13.61
CA ARG A 207 -31.35 17.33 12.21
C ARG A 207 -30.69 15.98 11.98
N LEU A 208 -29.67 15.62 12.76
CA LEU A 208 -29.00 14.33 12.67
C LEU A 208 -29.77 13.17 13.32
N LEU A 209 -30.83 13.46 14.10
CA LEU A 209 -31.67 12.45 14.74
C LEU A 209 -32.61 11.77 13.74
N SER A 210 -33.00 10.52 14.00
CA SER A 210 -34.07 9.85 13.24
C SER A 210 -35.41 10.58 13.40
N PRO A 211 -36.38 10.41 12.48
CA PRO A 211 -37.71 11.01 12.63
C PRO A 211 -38.40 10.68 13.95
N GLU A 212 -38.24 9.45 14.48
CA GLU A 212 -38.80 9.10 15.79
C GLU A 212 -38.10 9.84 16.94
N GLN A 213 -36.77 9.94 16.89
CA GLN A 213 -35.97 10.65 17.89
C GLN A 213 -36.25 12.15 17.88
N GLN A 214 -36.51 12.74 16.71
CA GLN A 214 -36.94 14.13 16.59
C GLN A 214 -38.29 14.38 17.27
N GLN A 215 -39.28 13.48 17.11
CA GLN A 215 -40.57 13.60 17.80
C GLN A 215 -40.41 13.51 19.32
N VAL A 216 -39.60 12.57 19.80
CA VAL A 216 -39.30 12.42 21.25
C VAL A 216 -38.63 13.68 21.80
N PHE A 217 -37.67 14.25 21.06
CA PHE A 217 -37.00 15.48 21.43
C PHE A 217 -37.97 16.65 21.58
N LEU A 218 -38.82 16.89 20.55
CA LEU A 218 -39.82 17.97 20.58
C LEU A 218 -40.85 17.78 21.72
N ALA A 219 -41.32 16.56 21.95
CA ALA A 219 -42.24 16.24 23.04
C ALA A 219 -41.61 16.47 24.42
N THR A 220 -40.30 16.25 24.56
CA THR A 220 -39.56 16.46 25.82
C THR A 220 -39.35 17.95 26.09
N VAL A 221 -38.94 18.73 25.08
CA VAL A 221 -38.79 20.19 25.21
C VAL A 221 -40.14 20.85 25.50
N GLY A 222 -41.21 20.43 24.81
CA GLY A 222 -42.57 20.95 25.06
C GLY A 222 -43.10 20.67 26.46
N ARG A 223 -42.66 19.57 27.10
CA ARG A 223 -43.02 19.24 28.50
C ARG A 223 -42.23 20.05 29.54
N GLY A 224 -41.02 20.51 29.19
CA GLY A 224 -40.15 21.30 30.07
C GLY A 224 -40.43 22.79 30.06
N MET A 225 -41.22 23.30 29.11
CA MET A 225 -41.65 24.72 29.02
C MET A 225 -43.05 24.97 29.61
N GLY A 226 -43.66 23.98 30.25
CA GLY A 226 -44.98 24.04 30.88
C GLY A 226 -44.93 24.21 32.39
#